data_AF-A0A3N0E317-F1
#
_entry.id   AF-A0A3N0E317-F1
#
_cell.length_a   1.000
_cell.length_b   1.000
_cell.length_c   1.000
_cell.angle_alpha   90.00
_cell.angle_beta   90.00
_cell.angle_gamma   90.00
#
_symmetry.space_group_name_H-M   'P 1'
#
loop_
_entity.id
_entity.type
_entity.pdbx_description
1 polymer ?
#
loop_
_entity_poly.entity_id
_entity_poly.type
_entity_poly.pdbx_seq_one_letter_code
_entity_poly.pdbx_strand_id
1 'polypeptide(L)'
;MTHTPPMTEAPGTSTVPLLRIAACASVAGVVAVSVVFALLGDVPRGEPAAVLDHVNDRPWVWMRLSGIMGMLAWVVAFAALARSMRGERARAVAGLAQSLLVVAVAVFAVDYAVDGVGVAQVANAWADGTAPRDELLQQTQTLELVAGGLSILSQALLGLALLVHALAQLNTDEFPKPLTWIGIVGCAGWFLGGSLRFAGVPGVSFELFVPFTMVAMVWVVGVGVVAWRRGSALARAAS
;
A
#
# COMPACT_ATOMS: atom_id res chain seq x y z
N MET A 1 -6.34 33.85 42.90
CA MET A 1 -6.05 32.72 41.99
C MET A 1 -6.99 32.83 40.81
N THR A 2 -6.52 33.43 39.72
CA THR A 2 -7.28 33.59 38.46
C THR A 2 -7.27 32.26 37.71
N HIS A 3 -8.42 31.61 37.66
CA HIS A 3 -8.65 30.38 36.92
C HIS A 3 -8.78 30.75 35.44
N THR A 4 -7.71 30.60 34.66
CA THR A 4 -7.76 30.76 33.21
C THR A 4 -8.46 29.53 32.64
N PRO A 5 -9.64 29.65 31.98
CA PRO A 5 -10.26 28.51 31.33
C PRO A 5 -9.37 28.01 30.18
N PRO A 6 -9.30 26.69 29.93
CA PRO A 6 -8.54 26.16 28.81
C PRO A 6 -9.15 26.72 27.51
N MET A 7 -8.29 27.27 26.66
CA MET A 7 -8.65 27.62 25.28
C MET A 7 -9.06 26.34 24.58
N THR A 8 -10.35 26.08 24.51
CA THR A 8 -10.94 25.06 23.65
C THR A 8 -10.58 25.45 22.21
N GLU A 9 -9.63 24.74 21.60
CA GLU A 9 -9.40 24.86 20.16
C GLU A 9 -10.75 24.76 19.44
N ALA A 10 -11.04 25.73 18.56
CA ALA A 10 -12.26 25.71 17.76
C ALA A 10 -12.38 24.34 17.07
N PRO A 11 -13.47 23.58 17.24
CA PRO A 11 -13.60 22.17 16.84
C PRO A 11 -13.44 21.79 15.34
N GLY A 12 -12.73 22.57 14.51
CA GLY A 12 -12.56 22.32 13.08
C GLY A 12 -11.22 22.73 12.46
N THR A 13 -10.32 23.46 13.15
CA THR A 13 -9.06 23.95 12.55
C THR A 13 -8.04 22.84 12.31
N SER A 14 -7.97 21.84 13.19
CA SER A 14 -7.02 20.71 13.09
C SER A 14 -7.41 19.66 12.05
N THR A 15 -8.66 19.66 11.55
CA THR A 15 -9.16 18.64 10.61
C THR A 15 -8.83 18.94 9.15
N VAL A 16 -8.81 20.22 8.74
CA VAL A 16 -8.46 20.64 7.37
C VAL A 16 -7.06 20.16 6.94
N PRO A 17 -5.98 20.37 7.71
CA PRO A 17 -4.65 19.90 7.30
C PRO A 17 -4.58 18.37 7.19
N LEU A 18 -5.23 17.63 8.09
CA LEU A 18 -5.30 16.17 8.04
C LEU A 18 -5.98 15.67 6.76
N LEU A 19 -7.09 16.29 6.36
CA LEU A 19 -7.79 15.94 5.12
C LEU A 19 -6.95 16.22 3.86
N ARG A 20 -6.16 17.30 3.87
CA ARG A 20 -5.22 17.59 2.77
C ARG A 20 -4.07 16.60 2.72
N ILE A 21 -3.48 16.25 3.85
CA ILE A 21 -2.44 15.20 3.96
C ILE A 21 -3.00 13.88 3.44
N ALA A 22 -4.20 13.49 3.89
CA ALA A 22 -4.86 12.27 3.42
C ALA A 22 -5.04 12.26 1.90
N ALA A 23 -5.51 13.37 1.32
CA ALA A 23 -5.70 13.50 -0.12
C ALA A 23 -4.40 13.41 -0.93
N CYS A 24 -3.38 14.18 -0.54
CA CYS A 24 -2.11 14.20 -1.26
C CYS A 24 -1.40 12.84 -1.14
N ALA A 25 -1.34 12.27 0.05
CA ALA A 25 -0.61 11.03 0.30
C ALA A 25 -1.29 9.81 -0.34
N SER A 26 -2.63 9.76 -0.40
CA SER A 26 -3.35 8.68 -1.10
C SER A 26 -3.07 8.70 -2.60
N VAL A 27 -3.20 9.86 -3.26
CA VAL A 27 -2.94 10.01 -4.70
C VAL A 27 -1.46 9.78 -5.01
N ALA A 28 -0.54 10.40 -4.26
CA ALA A 28 0.89 10.22 -4.45
C ALA A 28 1.32 8.75 -4.29
N GLY A 29 0.75 8.06 -3.29
CA GLY A 29 1.03 6.64 -3.07
C GLY A 29 0.57 5.76 -4.22
N VAL A 30 -0.65 5.99 -4.73
CA VAL A 30 -1.15 5.26 -5.91
C VAL A 30 -0.25 5.52 -7.13
N VAL A 31 0.08 6.78 -7.42
CA VAL A 31 0.95 7.13 -8.55
C VAL A 31 2.32 6.46 -8.42
N ALA A 32 2.96 6.52 -7.25
CA ALA A 32 4.26 5.91 -7.03
C ALA A 32 4.23 4.39 -7.27
N VAL A 33 3.23 3.69 -6.71
CA VAL A 33 3.08 2.24 -6.90
C VAL A 33 2.79 1.91 -8.37
N SER A 34 1.86 2.62 -9.03
CA SER A 34 1.53 2.37 -10.44
C SER A 34 2.71 2.62 -11.38
N VAL A 35 3.50 3.67 -11.16
CA VAL A 35 4.70 3.95 -11.94
C VAL A 35 5.72 2.83 -11.77
N VAL A 36 5.95 2.37 -10.54
CA VAL A 36 6.86 1.25 -10.26
C VAL A 36 6.40 -0.01 -10.98
N PHE A 37 5.12 -0.38 -10.87
CA PHE A 37 4.55 -1.53 -11.60
C PHE A 37 4.73 -1.42 -13.11
N ALA A 38 4.49 -0.23 -13.68
CA ALA A 38 4.68 -0.01 -15.12
C ALA A 38 6.16 -0.13 -15.56
N LEU A 39 7.09 0.34 -14.72
CA LEU A 39 8.53 0.30 -15.00
C LEU A 39 9.14 -1.10 -14.80
N LEU A 40 8.59 -1.92 -13.90
CA LEU A 40 9.06 -3.29 -13.67
C LEU A 40 8.96 -4.15 -14.94
N GLY A 41 7.91 -3.94 -15.73
CA GLY A 41 7.57 -4.79 -16.87
C GLY A 41 7.27 -6.23 -16.46
N ASP A 42 7.31 -7.13 -17.43
CA ASP A 42 7.22 -8.57 -17.17
C ASP A 42 8.60 -9.09 -16.74
N VAL A 43 8.71 -9.47 -15.46
CA VAL A 43 9.95 -10.02 -14.92
C VAL A 43 9.97 -11.51 -15.28
N PRO A 44 11.03 -12.05 -15.89
CA PRO A 44 11.10 -13.45 -16.34
C PRO A 44 11.28 -14.43 -15.17
N ARG A 45 10.32 -14.44 -14.23
CA ARG A 45 10.33 -15.24 -13.00
C ARG A 45 10.42 -16.73 -13.34
N GLY A 46 11.27 -17.45 -12.61
CA GLY A 46 11.52 -18.88 -12.85
C GLY A 46 12.68 -19.17 -13.81
N GLU A 47 13.25 -18.15 -14.45
CA GLU A 47 14.48 -18.22 -15.22
C GLU A 47 15.58 -17.36 -14.56
N PRO A 48 16.35 -17.91 -13.60
CA PRO A 48 17.19 -17.09 -12.72
C PRO A 48 18.23 -16.23 -13.47
N ALA A 49 18.81 -16.75 -14.54
CA ALA A 49 19.74 -15.98 -15.38
C ALA A 49 19.05 -14.78 -16.04
N ALA A 50 17.85 -14.98 -16.59
CA ALA A 50 17.07 -13.91 -17.21
C ALA A 50 16.60 -12.88 -16.18
N VAL A 51 16.30 -13.29 -14.95
CA VAL A 51 15.99 -12.37 -13.85
C VAL A 51 17.20 -11.47 -13.55
N LEU A 52 18.40 -12.05 -13.44
CA LEU A 52 19.63 -11.30 -13.16
C LEU A 52 19.93 -10.28 -14.25
N ASP A 53 19.82 -10.68 -15.52
CA ASP A 53 19.99 -9.78 -16.67
C ASP A 53 18.93 -8.65 -16.64
N HIS A 54 17.67 -8.99 -16.39
CA HIS A 54 16.57 -8.02 -16.30
C HIS A 54 16.76 -6.99 -15.17
N VAL A 55 17.29 -7.43 -14.03
CA VAL A 55 17.57 -6.57 -12.88
C VAL A 55 18.75 -5.64 -13.16
N ASN A 56 19.81 -6.16 -13.78
CA ASN A 56 21.03 -5.40 -14.07
C ASN A 56 20.80 -4.23 -15.04
N ASP A 57 19.87 -4.39 -15.98
CA ASP A 57 19.55 -3.36 -16.98
C ASP A 57 18.71 -2.18 -16.43
N ARG A 58 18.38 -2.19 -15.13
CA ARG A 58 17.41 -1.27 -14.53
C ARG A 58 17.90 -0.67 -13.21
N PRO A 59 17.42 0.53 -12.83
CA PRO A 59 17.67 1.10 -11.50
C PRO A 59 16.81 0.38 -10.43
N TRP A 60 17.02 -0.93 -10.27
CA TRP A 60 16.13 -1.84 -9.55
C TRP A 60 15.90 -1.44 -8.09
N VAL A 61 16.97 -1.12 -7.36
CA VAL A 61 16.91 -0.67 -5.96
C VAL A 61 16.03 0.58 -5.83
N TRP A 62 16.18 1.55 -6.74
CA TRP A 62 15.40 2.80 -6.71
C TRP A 62 13.94 2.58 -7.05
N MET A 63 13.65 1.65 -7.97
CA MET A 63 12.28 1.25 -8.29
C MET A 63 11.60 0.61 -7.08
N ARG A 64 12.30 -0.31 -6.37
CA ARG A 64 11.75 -0.92 -5.15
C ARG A 64 11.60 0.09 -4.02
N LEU A 65 12.59 0.96 -3.80
CA LEU A 65 12.47 2.03 -2.82
C LEU A 65 11.27 2.95 -3.10
N SER A 66 11.02 3.28 -4.36
CA SER A 66 9.87 4.10 -4.76
C SER A 66 8.54 3.41 -4.44
N GLY A 67 8.46 2.09 -4.61
CA GLY A 67 7.29 1.29 -4.20
C GLY A 67 7.05 1.34 -2.70
N ILE A 68 8.12 1.22 -1.90
CA ILE A 68 8.07 1.35 -0.44
C ILE A 68 7.56 2.74 -0.04
N MET A 69 8.09 3.81 -0.66
CA MET A 69 7.64 5.18 -0.41
C MET A 69 6.16 5.38 -0.75
N GLY A 70 5.68 4.74 -1.83
CA GLY A 70 4.27 4.75 -2.18
C GLY A 70 3.37 4.10 -1.12
N MET A 71 3.79 2.96 -0.58
CA MET A 71 3.05 2.29 0.51
C MET A 71 3.10 3.05 1.83
N LEU A 72 4.24 3.68 2.17
CA LEU A 72 4.33 4.57 3.33
C LEU A 72 3.41 5.79 3.18
N ALA A 73 3.25 6.31 1.97
CA ALA A 73 2.28 7.38 1.72
C ALA A 73 0.84 6.91 2.01
N TRP A 74 0.49 5.66 1.73
CA TRP A 74 -0.81 5.11 2.16
C TRP A 74 -0.95 5.03 3.68
N VAL A 75 0.10 4.60 4.41
CA VAL A 75 0.09 4.62 5.88
C VAL A 75 -0.23 6.02 6.40
N VAL A 76 0.42 7.05 5.87
CA VAL A 76 0.18 8.45 6.23
C VAL A 76 -1.24 8.88 5.85
N ALA A 77 -1.70 8.50 4.66
CA ALA A 77 -3.01 8.89 4.15
C ALA A 77 -4.14 8.38 5.05
N PHE A 78 -4.11 7.09 5.37
CA PHE A 78 -5.14 6.44 6.17
C PHE A 78 -5.05 6.78 7.66
N ALA A 79 -3.85 7.06 8.19
CA ALA A 79 -3.70 7.60 9.54
C ALA A 79 -4.37 8.98 9.67
N ALA A 80 -4.09 9.88 8.71
CA ALA A 80 -4.69 11.21 8.68
C ALA A 80 -6.21 11.12 8.49
N LEU A 81 -6.67 10.20 7.63
CA LEU A 81 -8.09 9.95 7.42
C LEU A 81 -8.78 9.47 8.70
N ALA A 82 -8.25 8.44 9.37
CA ALA A 82 -8.80 7.89 10.60
C ALA A 82 -8.97 8.96 11.68
N ARG A 83 -7.97 9.84 11.84
CA ARG A 83 -8.02 10.97 12.79
C ARG A 83 -9.04 12.04 12.42
N SER A 84 -9.34 12.18 11.13
CA SER A 84 -10.31 13.16 10.61
C SER A 84 -11.77 12.66 10.59
N MET A 85 -12.01 11.37 10.81
CA MET A 85 -13.36 10.79 10.79
C MET A 85 -14.21 11.27 11.98
N ARG A 86 -15.49 11.51 11.69
CA ARG A 86 -16.53 11.80 12.68
C ARG A 86 -17.14 10.50 13.20
N GLY A 87 -17.49 10.49 14.48
CA GLY A 87 -18.05 9.32 15.17
C GLY A 87 -16.98 8.42 15.78
N GLU A 88 -17.21 8.01 17.02
CA GLU A 88 -16.25 7.20 17.80
C GLU A 88 -16.06 5.81 17.21
N ARG A 89 -17.14 5.18 16.72
CA ARG A 89 -17.10 3.84 16.10
C ARG A 89 -16.26 3.84 14.83
N ALA A 90 -16.52 4.77 13.91
CA ALA A 90 -15.75 4.88 12.66
C ALA A 90 -14.26 5.10 12.95
N ARG A 91 -13.94 5.99 13.91
CA ARG A 91 -12.57 6.26 14.32
C ARG A 91 -11.88 5.06 14.97
N ALA A 92 -12.58 4.32 15.84
CA ALA A 92 -12.03 3.14 16.48
C ALA A 92 -11.71 2.03 15.47
N VAL A 93 -12.64 1.74 14.55
CA VAL A 93 -12.43 0.74 13.49
C VAL A 93 -11.30 1.17 12.55
N ALA A 94 -11.25 2.45 12.15
CA ALA A 94 -10.17 2.97 11.34
C ALA A 94 -8.80 2.94 12.07
N GLY A 95 -8.79 3.09 13.40
CA GLY A 95 -7.58 2.94 14.21
C GLY A 95 -7.05 1.50 14.22
N LEU A 96 -7.93 0.50 14.32
CA LEU A 96 -7.56 -0.91 14.20
C LEU A 96 -7.03 -1.23 12.79
N ALA A 97 -7.71 -0.72 11.76
CA ALA A 97 -7.29 -0.85 10.37
C ALA A 97 -5.90 -0.24 10.13
N GLN A 98 -5.59 0.88 10.79
CA GLN A 98 -4.29 1.54 10.70
C GLN A 98 -3.16 0.66 11.25
N SER A 99 -3.36 -0.02 12.38
CA SER A 99 -2.37 -0.94 12.92
C SER A 99 -2.10 -2.10 11.96
N LEU A 100 -3.15 -2.65 11.35
CA LEU A 100 -3.01 -3.69 10.31
C LEU A 100 -2.26 -3.16 9.09
N LEU A 101 -2.55 -1.94 8.65
CA LEU A 101 -1.89 -1.33 7.50
C LEU A 101 -0.39 -1.13 7.74
N VAL A 102 0.01 -0.69 8.93
CA VAL A 102 1.42 -0.56 9.30
C VAL A 102 2.14 -1.91 9.22
N VAL A 103 1.52 -2.98 9.75
CA VAL A 103 2.09 -4.33 9.67
C VAL A 103 2.19 -4.79 8.21
N ALA A 104 1.13 -4.60 7.42
CA ALA A 104 1.10 -4.97 6.01
C ALA A 104 2.21 -4.26 5.21
N VAL A 105 2.37 -2.96 5.41
CA VAL A 105 3.39 -2.14 4.74
C VAL A 105 4.80 -2.48 5.23
N ALA A 106 4.98 -2.86 6.50
CA ALA A 106 6.26 -3.34 6.99
C ALA A 106 6.68 -4.64 6.31
N VAL A 107 5.77 -5.62 6.18
CA VAL A 107 6.04 -6.88 5.46
C VAL A 107 6.32 -6.61 3.98
N PHE A 108 5.56 -5.72 3.34
CA PHE A 108 5.81 -5.26 1.98
C PHE A 108 7.20 -4.62 1.82
N ALA A 109 7.63 -3.79 2.79
CA ALA A 109 8.95 -3.17 2.75
C ALA A 109 10.07 -4.19 2.88
N VAL A 110 9.89 -5.23 3.68
CA VAL A 110 10.84 -6.35 3.77
C VAL A 110 10.90 -7.13 2.46
N ASP A 111 9.75 -7.46 1.85
CA ASP A 111 9.69 -8.07 0.51
C ASP A 111 10.49 -7.25 -0.52
N TYR A 112 10.19 -5.96 -0.60
CA TYR A 112 10.84 -5.06 -1.55
C TYR A 112 12.32 -4.79 -1.22
N ALA A 113 12.76 -4.96 0.02
CA ALA A 113 14.17 -4.89 0.39
C ALA A 113 14.91 -6.17 -0.02
N VAL A 114 14.31 -7.35 0.18
CA VAL A 114 14.86 -8.64 -0.27
C VAL A 114 14.97 -8.67 -1.79
N ASP A 115 13.89 -8.32 -2.49
CA ASP A 115 13.86 -8.27 -3.95
C ASP A 115 14.72 -7.11 -4.50
N GLY A 116 14.64 -5.94 -3.89
CA GLY A 116 15.36 -4.75 -4.36
C GLY A 116 16.85 -4.77 -4.12
N VAL A 117 17.27 -5.01 -2.87
CA VAL A 117 18.69 -4.98 -2.48
C VAL A 117 19.33 -6.35 -2.66
N GLY A 118 18.66 -7.41 -2.21
CA GLY A 118 19.21 -8.77 -2.27
C GLY A 118 19.45 -9.22 -3.72
N VAL A 119 18.42 -9.18 -4.56
CA VAL A 119 18.55 -9.62 -5.96
C VAL A 119 19.48 -8.70 -6.75
N ALA A 120 19.47 -7.38 -6.50
CA ALA A 120 20.40 -6.46 -7.17
C ALA A 120 21.88 -6.75 -6.84
N GLN A 121 22.20 -7.16 -5.61
CA GLN A 121 23.57 -7.55 -5.26
C GLN A 121 24.01 -8.79 -6.05
N VAL A 122 23.12 -9.80 -6.16
CA VAL A 122 23.40 -11.01 -6.95
C VAL A 122 23.51 -10.67 -8.44
N ALA A 123 22.67 -9.77 -8.95
CA ALA A 123 22.71 -9.30 -10.34
C ALA A 123 24.02 -8.56 -10.67
N ASN A 124 24.52 -7.72 -9.76
CA ASN A 124 25.83 -7.09 -9.94
C ASN A 124 26.96 -8.13 -9.95
N ALA A 125 26.93 -9.09 -9.02
CA ALA A 125 27.94 -10.17 -9.00
C ALA A 125 27.91 -11.04 -10.26
N TRP A 126 26.71 -11.25 -10.83
CA TRP A 126 26.50 -11.92 -12.10
C TRP A 126 27.09 -11.15 -13.28
N ALA A 127 26.83 -9.84 -13.35
CA ALA A 127 27.36 -8.97 -14.39
C ALA A 127 28.90 -8.85 -14.33
N ASP A 128 29.45 -8.74 -13.11
CA ASP A 128 30.88 -8.57 -12.88
C ASP A 128 31.66 -9.91 -12.93
N GLY A 129 30.96 -11.06 -12.90
CA GLY A 129 31.57 -12.39 -12.88
C GLY A 129 32.40 -12.67 -11.62
N THR A 130 32.00 -12.09 -10.47
CA THR A 130 32.78 -12.13 -9.22
C THR A 130 32.56 -13.40 -8.39
N ALA A 131 31.61 -14.25 -8.77
CA ALA A 131 31.29 -15.52 -8.11
C ALA A 131 30.93 -16.62 -9.13
N PRO A 132 30.98 -17.91 -8.76
CA PRO A 132 30.57 -19.01 -9.61
C PRO A 132 29.11 -18.87 -10.07
N ARG A 133 28.84 -19.07 -11.38
CA ARG A 133 27.50 -18.89 -11.95
C ARG A 133 26.45 -19.77 -11.28
N ASP A 134 26.76 -21.05 -11.05
CA ASP A 134 25.80 -21.98 -10.43
C ASP A 134 25.38 -21.53 -9.02
N GLU A 135 26.30 -20.94 -8.25
CA GLU A 135 26.01 -20.39 -6.93
C GLU A 135 25.05 -19.19 -7.03
N LEU A 136 25.31 -18.25 -7.95
CA LEU A 136 24.46 -17.07 -8.17
C LEU A 136 23.05 -17.46 -8.63
N LEU A 137 22.92 -18.46 -9.49
CA LEU A 137 21.62 -18.97 -9.93
C LEU A 137 20.84 -19.58 -8.77
N GLN A 138 21.49 -20.38 -7.91
CA GLN A 138 20.86 -20.97 -6.72
C GLN A 138 20.45 -19.90 -5.69
N GLN A 139 21.32 -18.90 -5.46
CA GLN A 139 21.01 -17.76 -4.60
C GLN A 139 19.80 -16.98 -5.14
N THR A 140 19.73 -16.74 -6.44
CA THR A 140 18.60 -16.07 -7.09
C THR A 140 17.30 -16.83 -6.89
N GLN A 141 17.28 -18.15 -7.11
CA GLN A 141 16.10 -18.98 -6.87
C GLN A 141 15.63 -18.90 -5.41
N THR A 142 16.58 -18.90 -4.47
CA THR A 142 16.27 -18.81 -3.04
C THR A 142 15.64 -17.45 -2.71
N LEU A 143 16.20 -16.36 -3.24
CA LEU A 143 15.65 -15.02 -3.07
C LEU A 143 14.27 -14.88 -3.70
N GLU A 144 14.05 -15.45 -4.90
CA GLU A 144 12.74 -15.43 -5.54
C GLU A 144 11.68 -16.19 -4.73
N LEU A 145 12.03 -17.31 -4.10
CA LEU A 145 11.11 -18.05 -3.23
C LEU A 145 10.74 -17.24 -1.97
N VAL A 146 11.73 -16.62 -1.33
CA VAL A 146 11.52 -15.80 -0.12
C VAL A 146 10.70 -14.56 -0.46
N ALA A 147 11.09 -13.81 -1.49
CA ALA A 147 10.35 -12.64 -1.96
C ALA A 147 8.94 -13.03 -2.41
N GLY A 148 8.76 -14.12 -3.17
CA GLY A 148 7.45 -14.60 -3.59
C GLY A 148 6.50 -14.87 -2.40
N GLY A 149 7.01 -15.54 -1.36
CA GLY A 149 6.24 -15.81 -0.14
C GLY A 149 5.85 -14.54 0.62
N LEU A 150 6.81 -13.63 0.84
CA LEU A 150 6.58 -12.35 1.51
C LEU A 150 5.63 -11.46 0.71
N SER A 151 5.77 -11.45 -0.62
CA SER A 151 4.93 -10.71 -1.54
C SER A 151 3.47 -11.14 -1.38
N ILE A 152 3.16 -12.43 -1.52
CA ILE A 152 1.79 -12.95 -1.39
C ILE A 152 1.20 -12.63 0.00
N LEU A 153 1.98 -12.80 1.07
CA LEU A 153 1.55 -12.46 2.43
C LEU A 153 1.23 -10.97 2.57
N SER A 154 2.13 -10.10 2.10
CA SER A 154 1.94 -8.65 2.16
C SER A 154 0.70 -8.20 1.38
N GLN A 155 0.43 -8.80 0.22
CA GLN A 155 -0.75 -8.52 -0.61
C GLN A 155 -2.04 -8.88 0.14
N ALA A 156 -2.10 -10.04 0.79
CA ALA A 156 -3.25 -10.42 1.61
C ALA A 156 -3.45 -9.44 2.78
N LEU A 157 -2.39 -9.10 3.51
CA LEU A 157 -2.47 -8.17 4.64
C LEU A 157 -2.88 -6.75 4.21
N LEU A 158 -2.39 -6.27 3.05
CA LEU A 158 -2.79 -4.97 2.49
C LEU A 158 -4.28 -4.96 2.13
N GLY A 159 -4.76 -6.00 1.44
CA GLY A 159 -6.18 -6.16 1.14
C GLY A 159 -7.03 -6.17 2.42
N LEU A 160 -6.61 -6.89 3.46
CA LEU A 160 -7.31 -6.93 4.74
C LEU A 160 -7.35 -5.56 5.43
N ALA A 161 -6.21 -4.89 5.54
CA ALA A 161 -6.11 -3.60 6.21
C ALA A 161 -6.99 -2.55 5.53
N LEU A 162 -6.94 -2.49 4.19
CA LEU A 162 -7.75 -1.56 3.41
C LEU A 162 -9.24 -1.94 3.42
N LEU A 163 -9.59 -3.22 3.48
CA LEU A 163 -10.96 -3.68 3.66
C LEU A 163 -11.53 -3.17 4.99
N VAL A 164 -10.79 -3.29 6.10
CA VAL A 164 -11.25 -2.78 7.39
C VAL A 164 -11.39 -1.25 7.35
N HIS A 165 -10.52 -0.52 6.65
CA HIS A 165 -10.72 0.91 6.39
C HIS A 165 -11.99 1.21 5.59
N ALA A 166 -12.29 0.43 4.55
CA ALA A 166 -13.52 0.58 3.77
C ALA A 166 -14.76 0.30 4.64
N LEU A 167 -14.73 -0.72 5.49
CA LEU A 167 -15.79 -1.01 6.45
C LEU A 167 -15.96 0.09 7.50
N ALA A 168 -14.88 0.74 7.93
CA ALA A 168 -14.97 1.90 8.82
C ALA A 168 -15.79 3.03 8.19
N GLN A 169 -15.70 3.23 6.88
CA GLN A 169 -16.47 4.25 6.15
C GLN A 169 -17.98 3.99 6.16
N LEU A 170 -18.45 2.75 6.33
CA LEU A 170 -19.88 2.46 6.48
C LEU A 170 -20.49 3.06 7.75
N ASN A 171 -19.67 3.30 8.77
CA ASN A 171 -20.08 3.83 10.07
C ASN A 171 -20.16 5.37 10.09
N THR A 172 -20.06 6.01 8.93
CA THR A 172 -20.16 7.46 8.76
C THR A 172 -20.87 7.81 7.46
N ASP A 173 -21.43 9.02 7.38
CA ASP A 173 -22.01 9.59 6.17
C ASP A 173 -21.05 10.56 5.47
N GLU A 174 -19.79 10.60 5.93
CA GLU A 174 -18.73 11.43 5.35
C GLU A 174 -18.27 10.94 3.96
N PHE A 175 -18.57 9.70 3.60
CA PHE A 175 -18.20 9.09 2.32
C PHE A 175 -19.43 8.62 1.55
N PRO A 176 -19.47 8.83 0.23
CA PRO A 176 -20.59 8.36 -0.58
C PRO A 176 -20.63 6.83 -0.61
N LYS A 177 -21.80 6.24 -0.35
CA LYS A 177 -21.98 4.78 -0.25
C LYS A 177 -21.46 4.00 -1.47
N PRO A 178 -21.61 4.46 -2.74
CA PRO A 178 -21.02 3.78 -3.88
C PRO A 178 -19.49 3.66 -3.80
N LEU A 179 -18.79 4.72 -3.36
CA LEU A 179 -17.34 4.68 -3.18
C LEU A 179 -16.96 3.66 -2.10
N THR A 180 -17.68 3.64 -0.98
CA THR A 180 -17.43 2.66 0.09
C THR A 180 -17.61 1.22 -0.39
N TRP A 181 -18.64 0.95 -1.20
CA TRP A 181 -18.84 -0.39 -1.78
C TRP A 181 -17.75 -0.79 -2.78
N ILE A 182 -17.28 0.14 -3.62
CA ILE A 182 -16.13 -0.11 -4.52
C ILE A 182 -14.90 -0.53 -3.69
N GLY A 183 -14.64 0.19 -2.59
CA GLY A 183 -13.56 -0.14 -1.66
C GLY A 183 -13.72 -1.53 -1.04
N ILE A 184 -14.91 -1.86 -0.56
CA ILE A 184 -15.19 -3.19 0.03
C ILE A 184 -14.95 -4.29 -1.00
N VAL A 185 -15.52 -4.18 -2.20
CA VAL A 185 -15.39 -5.22 -3.23
C VAL A 185 -13.94 -5.38 -3.69
N GLY A 186 -13.25 -4.27 -3.97
CA GLY A 186 -11.84 -4.29 -4.38
C GLY A 186 -10.93 -4.87 -3.30
N CYS A 187 -11.04 -4.40 -2.06
CA CYS A 187 -10.17 -4.85 -0.98
C CYS A 187 -10.50 -6.28 -0.52
N ALA A 188 -11.77 -6.68 -0.54
CA ALA A 188 -12.16 -8.06 -0.22
C ALA A 188 -11.65 -9.05 -1.26
N GLY A 189 -11.81 -8.76 -2.55
CA GLY A 189 -11.26 -9.62 -3.60
C GLY A 189 -9.74 -9.72 -3.56
N TRP A 190 -9.06 -8.61 -3.24
CA TRP A 190 -7.61 -8.60 -3.02
C TRP A 190 -7.21 -9.47 -1.83
N PHE A 191 -7.84 -9.27 -0.67
CA PHE A 191 -7.57 -10.07 0.53
C PHE A 191 -7.82 -11.55 0.31
N LEU A 192 -8.99 -11.90 -0.23
CA LEU A 192 -9.38 -13.29 -0.45
C LEU A 192 -8.47 -13.95 -1.47
N GLY A 193 -8.18 -13.31 -2.60
CA GLY A 193 -7.29 -13.87 -3.60
C GLY A 193 -5.86 -14.06 -3.10
N GLY A 194 -5.31 -13.07 -2.37
CA GLY A 194 -4.01 -13.20 -1.73
C GLY A 194 -3.98 -14.33 -0.69
N SER A 195 -5.01 -14.44 0.15
CA SER A 195 -5.11 -15.48 1.19
C SER A 195 -5.25 -16.88 0.61
N LEU A 196 -6.06 -17.04 -0.43
CA LEU A 196 -6.22 -18.33 -1.12
C LEU A 196 -4.91 -18.74 -1.81
N ARG A 197 -4.19 -17.78 -2.41
CA ARG A 197 -2.88 -18.03 -3.00
C ARG A 197 -1.85 -18.40 -1.95
N PHE A 198 -1.86 -17.73 -0.80
CA PHE A 198 -0.99 -18.01 0.35
C PHE A 198 -1.23 -19.41 0.90
N ALA A 199 -2.50 -19.82 0.99
CA ALA A 199 -2.90 -21.16 1.43
C ALA A 199 -2.59 -22.27 0.40
N GLY A 200 -2.09 -21.92 -0.79
CA GLY A 200 -1.73 -22.90 -1.83
C GLY A 200 -2.93 -23.55 -2.50
N VAL A 201 -4.09 -22.88 -2.55
CA VAL A 201 -5.29 -23.43 -3.20
C VAL A 201 -5.00 -23.67 -4.70
N PRO A 202 -5.19 -24.90 -5.22
CA PRO A 202 -4.93 -25.22 -6.62
C PRO A 202 -5.75 -24.34 -7.57
N GLY A 203 -5.13 -23.88 -8.66
CA GLY A 203 -5.79 -23.07 -9.69
C GLY A 203 -5.94 -21.58 -9.35
N VAL A 204 -5.56 -21.14 -8.14
CA VAL A 204 -5.51 -19.72 -7.79
C VAL A 204 -4.16 -19.15 -8.22
N SER A 205 -4.17 -18.36 -9.29
CA SER A 205 -2.99 -17.68 -9.80
C SER A 205 -2.89 -16.24 -9.27
N PHE A 206 -1.72 -15.61 -9.44
CA PHE A 206 -1.50 -14.23 -8.98
C PHE A 206 -2.42 -13.25 -9.72
N GLU A 207 -2.63 -13.47 -11.01
CA GLU A 207 -3.43 -12.65 -11.91
C GLU A 207 -4.90 -12.57 -11.48
N LEU A 208 -5.38 -13.56 -10.73
CA LEU A 208 -6.78 -13.62 -10.28
C LEU A 208 -7.15 -12.42 -9.41
N PHE A 209 -6.22 -11.94 -8.57
CA PHE A 209 -6.51 -10.83 -7.64
C PHE A 209 -6.01 -9.47 -8.13
N VAL A 210 -5.27 -9.42 -9.24
CA VAL A 210 -4.79 -8.16 -9.85
C VAL A 210 -5.92 -7.20 -10.20
N PRO A 211 -7.05 -7.61 -10.81
CA PRO A 211 -8.16 -6.68 -11.07
C PRO A 211 -8.71 -6.04 -9.79
N PHE A 212 -8.73 -6.79 -8.69
CA PHE A 212 -9.20 -6.30 -7.40
C PHE A 212 -8.24 -5.30 -6.77
N THR A 213 -6.92 -5.49 -6.93
CA THR A 213 -5.93 -4.48 -6.49
C THR A 213 -6.10 -3.18 -7.27
N MET A 214 -6.38 -3.25 -8.58
CA MET A 214 -6.65 -2.07 -9.40
C MET A 214 -7.93 -1.34 -8.94
N VAL A 215 -9.00 -2.07 -8.66
CA VAL A 215 -10.24 -1.49 -8.11
C VAL A 215 -9.98 -0.84 -6.74
N ALA A 216 -9.18 -1.48 -5.88
CA ALA A 216 -8.78 -0.91 -4.60
C ALA A 216 -7.96 0.39 -4.78
N MET A 217 -7.03 0.46 -5.74
CA MET A 217 -6.28 1.68 -6.05
C MET A 217 -7.20 2.81 -6.53
N VAL A 218 -8.17 2.51 -7.41
CA VAL A 218 -9.20 3.48 -7.84
C VAL A 218 -9.99 4.00 -6.63
N TRP A 219 -10.34 3.11 -5.70
CA TRP A 219 -10.99 3.51 -4.45
C TRP A 219 -10.10 4.41 -3.58
N VAL A 220 -8.82 4.09 -3.41
CA VAL A 220 -7.85 4.93 -2.66
C VAL A 220 -7.79 6.34 -3.24
N VAL A 221 -7.75 6.47 -4.57
CA VAL A 221 -7.82 7.79 -5.25
C VAL A 221 -9.15 8.48 -4.94
N GLY A 222 -10.28 7.77 -5.05
CA GLY A 222 -11.59 8.31 -4.74
C GLY A 222 -11.71 8.82 -3.29
N VAL A 223 -11.14 8.09 -2.34
CA VAL A 223 -11.04 8.51 -0.92
C VAL A 223 -10.23 9.81 -0.81
N GLY A 224 -9.11 9.92 -1.51
CA GLY A 224 -8.30 11.14 -1.56
C GLY A 224 -9.07 12.34 -2.13
N VAL A 225 -9.82 12.15 -3.21
CA VAL A 225 -10.67 13.19 -3.81
C VAL A 225 -11.76 13.65 -2.84
N VAL A 226 -12.41 12.72 -2.14
CA VAL A 226 -13.43 13.06 -1.12
C VAL A 226 -12.78 13.82 0.04
N ALA A 227 -11.62 13.38 0.54
CA ALA A 227 -10.90 14.08 1.60
C ALA A 227 -10.54 15.52 1.19
N TRP A 228 -10.05 15.72 -0.04
CA TRP A 228 -9.76 17.05 -0.57
C TRP A 228 -10.98 17.96 -0.63
N ARG A 229 -12.10 17.45 -1.15
CA ARG A 229 -13.36 18.19 -1.25
C ARG A 229 -13.88 18.60 0.12
N ARG A 230 -13.82 17.69 1.09
CA ARG A 230 -14.20 17.95 2.48
C ARG A 230 -13.32 19.02 3.13
N GLY A 231 -12.00 18.91 3.00
CA GLY A 231 -11.06 19.89 3.53
C GLY A 231 -11.28 21.28 2.92
N SER A 232 -11.59 21.34 1.62
CA SER A 232 -11.89 22.58 0.91
C SER A 232 -13.21 23.21 1.37
N ALA A 233 -14.25 22.41 1.61
CA ALA A 233 -15.53 22.90 2.11
C ALA A 233 -15.41 23.46 3.55
N LEU A 234 -14.67 22.77 4.41
CA LEU A 234 -14.41 23.23 5.78
C LEU A 234 -13.59 24.53 5.81
N ALA A 235 -12.57 24.65 4.96
CA ALA A 235 -11.77 25.87 4.87
C ALA A 235 -12.60 27.08 4.44
N ARG A 236 -13.52 26.92 3.48
CA ARG A 236 -14.43 27.99 3.03
C ARG A 236 -15.46 28.40 4.09
N ALA A 237 -15.87 27.48 4.96
CA ALA A 237 -16.82 27.79 6.02
C ALA A 237 -16.18 28.57 7.19
N ALA A 238 -14.85 28.59 7.27
CA ALA A 238 -14.09 29.27 8.31
C ALA A 238 -13.56 30.67 7.89
N SER A 239 -13.72 31.04 6.61
CA SER A 239 -13.36 32.35 6.04
C SER A 239 -14.57 33.25 5.92
#